data_AF-A0A0C9Z070-F1
#
_entry.id   AF-A0A0C9Z070-F1
#
_cell.length_a   1.000
_cell.length_b   1.000
_cell.length_c   1.000
_cell.angle_alpha   90.00
_cell.angle_beta   90.00
_cell.angle_gamma   90.00
#
_symmetry.space_group_name_H-M   'P 1'
#
loop_
_entity.id
_entity.type
_entity.pdbx_description
1 polymer ?
#
loop_
_entity_poly.entity_id
_entity_poly.type
_entity_poly.pdbx_seq_one_letter_code
_entity_poly.pdbx_strand_id
1 'polypeptide(L)'
;WRPIVNFDKLWTLVPEEEKQGLTEDSEIVPVIDTLRHGYGKVLGNGQLPKLPFTVQARTVSRMICLSGRNRDKIKEAGGVVKLIA
;
A
#
# COMPACT_ATOMS: atom_id res chain seq x y z
N TRP A 1 -10.54 -19.07 -3.49
CA TRP A 1 -10.13 -18.43 -2.22
C TRP A 1 -9.87 -16.94 -2.48
N ARG A 2 -10.37 -16.01 -1.66
CA ARG A 2 -10.10 -14.56 -1.81
C ARG A 2 -9.30 -14.05 -0.60
N PRO A 3 -7.98 -14.22 -0.60
CA PRO A 3 -7.11 -13.72 0.46
C PRO A 3 -7.14 -12.19 0.49
N ILE A 4 -7.33 -11.64 1.69
CA ILE A 4 -7.49 -10.21 1.95
C ILE A 4 -6.33 -9.75 2.82
N VAL A 5 -5.72 -8.62 2.46
CA VAL A 5 -4.67 -7.96 3.25
C VAL A 5 -5.13 -6.58 3.69
N ASN A 6 -4.68 -6.19 4.88
CA ASN A 6 -4.94 -4.89 5.46
C ASN A 6 -3.65 -4.07 5.48
N PHE A 7 -3.72 -2.74 5.45
CA PHE A 7 -2.53 -1.88 5.42
C PHE A 7 -1.55 -2.10 6.55
N ASP A 8 -2.04 -2.38 7.75
CA ASP A 8 -1.23 -2.73 8.92
C ASP A 8 -0.22 -3.86 8.61
N LYS A 9 -0.67 -4.85 7.82
CA LYS A 9 0.16 -5.98 7.41
C LYS A 9 1.03 -5.70 6.19
N LEU A 10 0.71 -4.68 5.38
CA LEU A 10 1.52 -4.32 4.21
C LEU A 10 2.92 -3.84 4.63
N TRP A 11 3.02 -3.13 5.75
CA TRP A 11 4.31 -2.66 6.27
C TRP A 11 5.22 -3.78 6.81
N THR A 12 4.63 -4.90 7.22
CA THR A 12 5.36 -6.10 7.63
C THR A 12 5.92 -6.87 6.43
N LEU A 13 5.29 -6.78 5.26
CA LEU A 13 5.75 -7.47 4.05
C LEU A 13 6.98 -6.83 3.42
N VAL A 14 7.24 -5.56 3.70
CA VAL A 14 8.45 -4.86 3.23
C VAL A 14 9.65 -5.42 4.00
N PRO A 15 10.77 -5.78 3.34
CA PRO A 15 12.01 -6.13 4.02
C PRO A 15 12.58 -4.90 4.76
N GLU A 16 13.23 -5.12 5.90
CA GLU A 16 13.73 -4.03 6.76
C GLU A 16 14.81 -3.18 6.07
N GLU A 17 15.54 -3.78 5.13
CA GLU A 17 16.53 -3.10 4.29
C GLU A 17 15.91 -1.97 3.43
N GLU A 18 14.73 -2.20 2.85
CA GLU A 18 14.01 -1.16 2.10
C GLU A 18 13.33 -0.14 3.02
N LYS A 19 13.02 -0.53 4.27
CA LYS A 19 12.48 0.40 5.29
C LYS A 19 13.51 1.39 5.80
N GLN A 20 14.78 0.99 5.87
CA GLN A 20 15.87 1.83 6.39
C GLN A 20 16.39 2.87 5.38
N GLY A 21 16.18 2.65 4.07
CA GLY A 21 16.57 3.59 3.00
C GLY A 21 15.49 4.62 2.63
N LEU A 22 14.32 4.57 3.28
CA LEU A 22 13.17 5.41 3.00
C LEU A 22 13.26 6.74 3.77
N THR A 23 13.79 7.76 3.10
CA THR A 23 13.65 9.17 3.50
C THR A 23 12.48 9.79 2.74
N GLU A 24 11.84 10.84 3.28
CA GLU A 24 10.70 11.55 2.66
C GLU A 24 10.95 11.98 1.19
N ASP A 25 12.22 12.10 0.79
CA ASP A 25 12.69 12.55 -0.53
C ASP A 25 13.42 11.47 -1.35
N SER A 26 13.40 10.19 -0.94
CA SER A 26 14.13 9.14 -1.68
C SER A 26 13.45 8.87 -3.03
N GLU A 27 14.20 9.06 -4.12
CA GLU A 27 13.78 8.81 -5.51
C GLU A 27 13.41 7.33 -5.75
N ILE A 28 13.86 6.44 -4.87
CA ILE A 28 13.60 5.00 -4.89
C ILE A 28 12.43 4.70 -3.94
N VAL A 29 11.26 4.47 -4.53
CA VAL A 29 10.03 4.11 -3.81
C VAL A 29 9.88 2.59 -3.76
N PRO A 30 9.70 1.97 -2.58
CA PRO A 30 9.50 0.53 -2.45
C PRO A 30 8.18 0.11 -3.10
N VAL A 31 8.24 -1.00 -3.81
CA VAL A 31 7.11 -1.54 -4.56
C VAL A 31 6.57 -2.77 -3.84
N ILE A 32 5.39 -2.64 -3.24
CA ILE A 32 4.71 -3.72 -2.53
C ILE A 32 3.79 -4.46 -3.51
N ASP A 33 4.21 -5.65 -3.93
CA ASP A 33 3.42 -6.52 -4.81
C ASP A 33 2.59 -7.51 -3.99
N THR A 34 1.32 -7.18 -3.80
CA THR A 34 0.41 -8.01 -2.98
C THR A 34 0.05 -9.33 -3.63
N LEU A 35 0.16 -9.46 -4.95
CA LEU A 35 -0.15 -10.70 -5.68
C LEU A 35 0.94 -11.75 -5.49
N ARG A 36 2.21 -11.35 -5.44
CA ARG A 36 3.33 -12.25 -5.12
C ARG A 36 3.18 -12.88 -3.74
N HIS A 37 2.65 -12.12 -2.79
CA HIS A 37 2.30 -12.62 -1.45
C HIS A 37 0.97 -13.39 -1.41
N GLY A 38 0.30 -13.54 -2.55
CA GLY A 38 -0.93 -14.29 -2.67
C GLY A 38 -2.15 -13.56 -2.15
N TYR A 39 -2.17 -12.22 -2.06
CA TYR A 39 -3.35 -11.45 -1.66
C TYR A 39 -4.08 -10.86 -2.87
N GLY A 40 -5.40 -11.06 -2.92
CA GLY A 40 -6.22 -10.58 -4.04
C GLY A 40 -6.93 -9.25 -3.78
N LYS A 41 -7.12 -8.88 -2.51
CA LYS A 41 -7.85 -7.66 -2.13
C LYS A 41 -7.15 -6.90 -1.00
N VAL A 42 -6.97 -5.60 -1.18
CA VAL A 42 -6.43 -4.69 -0.15
C VAL A 42 -7.55 -3.90 0.53
N LEU A 43 -7.54 -3.88 1.86
CA LEU A 43 -8.46 -3.12 2.71
C LEU A 43 -7.77 -1.94 3.41
N GLY A 44 -8.57 -0.91 3.66
CA GLY A 44 -8.14 0.42 4.10
C GLY A 44 -8.10 0.63 5.61
N ASN A 45 -8.06 -0.43 6.41
CA ASN A 45 -8.10 -0.30 7.87
C ASN A 45 -6.67 -0.19 8.42
N GLY A 46 -6.49 0.56 9.50
CA GLY A 46 -5.17 0.80 10.11
C GLY A 46 -4.52 2.13 9.72
N GLN A 47 -3.37 2.37 10.33
CA GLN A 47 -2.51 3.54 10.10
C GLN A 47 -1.31 3.13 9.26
N LEU A 48 -0.89 4.02 8.36
CA LEU A 48 0.38 3.88 7.66
C LEU A 48 1.33 4.98 8.11
N PRO A 49 2.64 4.70 8.12
CA PRO A 49 3.62 5.77 8.20
C PRO A 49 3.49 6.69 6.97
N LYS A 50 3.81 7.98 7.13
CA LYS A 50 3.87 8.96 6.04
C LYS A 50 5.14 8.77 5.22
N LEU A 51 5.30 7.60 4.63
CA LEU A 51 6.43 7.24 3.79
C LEU A 51 5.92 6.95 2.39
N PRO A 52 6.62 7.37 1.33
CA PRO A 52 6.21 7.08 -0.03
C PRO A 52 6.32 5.58 -0.30
N PHE A 53 5.24 4.96 -0.78
CA PHE A 53 5.24 3.55 -1.20
C PHE A 53 4.33 3.34 -2.41
N THR A 54 4.62 2.33 -3.22
CA THR A 54 3.75 1.93 -4.34
C THR A 54 3.11 0.58 -4.03
N VAL A 55 1.78 0.47 -4.09
CA VAL A 55 1.06 -0.80 -3.92
C VAL A 55 0.59 -1.32 -5.27
N GLN A 56 0.95 -2.56 -5.59
CA GLN A 56 0.39 -3.28 -6.72
C GLN A 56 -0.61 -4.34 -6.25
N ALA A 57 -1.85 -4.27 -6.72
CA ALA A 57 -2.93 -5.17 -6.33
C ALA A 57 -3.98 -5.35 -7.42
N ARG A 58 -4.72 -6.47 -7.37
CA ARG A 58 -5.85 -6.74 -8.26
C ARG A 58 -7.09 -5.92 -7.95
N THR A 59 -7.41 -5.80 -6.67
CA THR A 59 -8.60 -5.05 -6.25
C THR A 59 -8.30 -4.32 -4.97
N VAL A 60 -8.65 -3.05 -4.95
CA VAL A 60 -8.56 -2.18 -3.79
C VAL A 60 -9.96 -1.75 -3.37
N SER A 61 -10.20 -1.64 -2.06
CA SER A 61 -11.48 -1.13 -1.57
C SER A 61 -11.68 0.34 -1.98
N ARG A 62 -12.90 0.72 -2.32
CA ARG A 62 -13.30 2.09 -2.67
C ARG A 62 -12.85 3.14 -1.65
N MET A 63 -12.86 2.78 -0.36
CA MET A 63 -12.39 3.60 0.76
C MET A 63 -10.90 4.00 0.68
N ILE A 64 -10.11 3.31 -0.14
CA ILE A 64 -8.68 3.59 -0.35
C ILE A 64 -8.44 4.55 -1.53
N CYS A 65 -9.22 4.42 -2.60
CA CYS A 65 -8.92 5.05 -3.89
C CYS A 65 -9.90 6.14 -4.33
N LEU A 66 -11.09 6.26 -3.72
CA LEU A 66 -12.10 7.23 -4.17
C LEU A 66 -12.24 8.37 -3.17
N SER A 67 -12.14 9.58 -3.72
CA SER A 67 -12.36 10.90 -3.12
C SER A 67 -13.80 11.06 -2.60
N GLY A 68 -14.15 10.33 -1.53
CA GLY A 68 -15.35 10.48 -0.70
C GLY A 68 -14.97 10.55 0.79
N ARG A 69 -15.93 10.63 1.71
CA ARG A 69 -15.78 10.97 3.16
C ARG A 69 -14.66 10.27 3.96
N ASN A 70 -14.02 9.23 3.42
CA ASN A 70 -12.85 8.59 3.99
C ASN A 70 -11.61 8.94 3.16
N ARG A 71 -10.81 9.85 3.73
CA ARG A 71 -9.50 10.35 3.31
C ARG A 71 -8.68 9.39 2.45
N ASP A 72 -8.07 9.96 1.41
CA ASP A 72 -7.02 9.39 0.59
C ASP A 72 -5.79 9.00 1.44
N LYS A 73 -5.86 7.90 2.20
CA LYS A 73 -4.76 7.46 3.09
C LYS A 73 -3.45 7.21 2.33
N ILE A 74 -3.55 6.68 1.12
CA ILE A 74 -2.38 6.42 0.28
C ILE A 74 -1.81 7.73 -0.25
N LYS A 75 -2.66 8.67 -0.69
CA LYS A 75 -2.21 9.98 -1.19
C LYS A 75 -1.63 10.85 -0.07
N GLU A 76 -2.21 10.78 1.14
CA GLU A 76 -1.71 11.46 2.34
C GLU A 76 -0.36 10.89 2.80
N ALA A 77 -0.11 9.61 2.52
CA ALA A 77 1.20 8.97 2.74
C ALA A 77 2.18 9.19 1.57
N GLY A 78 1.79 9.88 0.48
CA GLY A 78 2.65 10.08 -0.69
C GLY A 78 2.79 8.85 -1.59
N GLY A 79 1.89 7.87 -1.45
CA GLY A 79 1.93 6.62 -2.21
C GLY A 79 1.09 6.63 -3.49
N VAL A 80 1.33 5.62 -4.33
CA VAL A 80 0.61 5.39 -5.60
C VAL A 80 0.05 3.96 -5.64
N VAL A 81 -1.17 3.79 -6.17
CA VAL A 81 -1.76 2.47 -6.40
C VAL A 81 -1.65 2.11 -7.87
N LYS A 82 -1.05 0.94 -8.15
CA LYS A 82 -1.05 0.34 -9.47
C LYS A 82 -2.00 -0.86 -9.49
N LEU A 83 -3.04 -0.78 -10.31
CA LEU A 83 -3.93 -1.91 -10.54
C LEU A 83 -3.28 -2.85 -11.56
N ILE A 84 -3.17 -4.13 -11.20
CA ILE A 84 -2.65 -5.20 -12.05
C ILE A 84 -3.76 -6.23 -12.28
N ALA A 85 -3.93 -6.65 -13.54
CA ALA A 85 -4.96 -7.60 -13.97
C ALA A 85 -4.62 -9.05 -13.56
#